data_AF-A0A2D7L9B5-F1
#
_entry.id   AF-A0A2D7L9B5-F1
#
_cell.length_a   1.000
_cell.length_b   1.000
_cell.length_c   1.000
_cell.angle_alpha   90.00
_cell.angle_beta   90.00
_cell.angle_gamma   90.00
#
_symmetry.space_group_name_H-M   'P 1'
#
loop_
_entity.id
_entity.type
_entity.pdbx_description
1 polymer ?
#
loop_
_entity_poly.entity_id
_entity_poly.type
_entity_poly.pdbx_seq_one_letter_code
_entity_poly.pdbx_strand_id
1 'polypeptide(L)'
;MRRTPKQATSIAEAYFELTKPSITFLILISTALGFYLGGDGIQDYVKFLITLLGSCLVSSGAGALNHFAEMESDWLMERTKKRPLPTGLIEPDNARIFGLGLTLIGAGLLYYYVNPLTSVLALIT
;
A
#
# COMPACT_ATOMS: atom_id res chain seq x y z
N MET A 1 -16.61 -14.08 15.79
CA MET A 1 -16.58 -14.70 14.44
C MET A 1 -15.20 -14.47 13.82
N ARG A 2 -14.40 -15.53 13.62
CA ARG A 2 -13.13 -15.41 12.87
C ARG A 2 -13.50 -15.34 11.38
N ARG A 3 -13.32 -14.18 10.73
CA ARG A 3 -13.47 -14.07 9.27
C ARG A 3 -12.40 -14.95 8.64
N THR A 4 -12.80 -16.05 8.01
CA THR A 4 -11.91 -16.81 7.12
C THR A 4 -11.64 -15.90 5.91
N PRO A 5 -10.40 -15.50 5.64
CA PRO A 5 -10.11 -14.68 4.47
C PRO A 5 -10.55 -15.45 3.22
N LYS A 6 -11.35 -14.79 2.38
CA LYS A 6 -11.84 -15.36 1.12
C LYS A 6 -10.65 -15.40 0.18
N GLN A 7 -10.32 -16.60 -0.32
CA GLN A 7 -9.22 -16.79 -1.25
C GLN A 7 -9.51 -16.01 -2.54
N ALA A 8 -8.55 -15.22 -3.01
CA ALA A 8 -8.68 -14.54 -4.30
C ALA A 8 -8.91 -15.56 -5.42
N THR A 9 -9.92 -15.30 -6.24
CA THR A 9 -10.31 -16.20 -7.34
C THR A 9 -9.82 -15.71 -8.70
N SER A 10 -9.40 -14.45 -8.77
CA SER A 10 -8.85 -13.83 -9.98
C SER A 10 -7.53 -13.11 -9.71
N ILE A 11 -6.74 -12.91 -10.76
CA ILE A 11 -5.47 -12.17 -10.70
C ILE A 11 -5.69 -10.72 -10.24
N ALA A 12 -6.79 -10.08 -10.69
CA ALA A 12 -7.11 -8.71 -10.29
C ALA A 12 -7.42 -8.60 -8.78
N GLU A 13 -8.21 -9.54 -8.24
CA GLU A 13 -8.47 -9.63 -6.79
C GLU A 13 -7.18 -9.88 -6.01
N ALA A 14 -6.29 -10.71 -6.54
CA ALA A 14 -5.01 -11.01 -5.92
C ALA A 14 -4.10 -9.76 -5.82
N TYR A 15 -4.00 -8.95 -6.87
CA TYR A 15 -3.28 -7.67 -6.82
C TYR A 15 -3.96 -6.66 -5.89
N PHE A 16 -5.29 -6.64 -5.84
CA PHE A 16 -6.01 -5.79 -4.89
C PHE A 16 -5.82 -6.22 -3.44
N GLU A 17 -5.69 -7.52 -3.17
CA GLU A 17 -5.36 -8.02 -1.84
C GLU A 17 -3.93 -7.64 -1.42
N LEU A 18 -2.99 -7.60 -2.39
CA LEU A 18 -1.61 -7.16 -2.14
C LEU A 18 -1.53 -5.73 -1.63
N THR A 19 -2.42 -4.84 -2.05
CA THR A 19 -2.39 -3.42 -1.63
C THR A 19 -2.94 -3.17 -0.22
N LYS A 20 -3.39 -4.21 0.48
CA LYS A 20 -3.93 -4.15 1.85
C LYS A 20 -4.94 -3.00 2.05
N PRO A 21 -6.08 -2.99 1.33
CA PRO A 21 -6.98 -1.83 1.22
C PRO A 21 -7.49 -1.34 2.57
N SER A 22 -7.75 -2.23 3.54
CA SER A 22 -8.19 -1.85 4.88
C SER A 22 -7.15 -1.03 5.64
N ILE A 23 -5.86 -1.35 5.49
CA ILE A 23 -4.78 -0.62 6.16
C ILE A 23 -4.52 0.68 5.41
N THR A 24 -4.45 0.63 4.08
CA THR A 24 -4.30 1.81 3.23
C THR A 24 -5.38 2.85 3.49
N PHE A 25 -6.64 2.43 3.69
CA PHE A 25 -7.72 3.34 4.06
C PHE A 25 -7.49 4.06 5.40
N LEU A 26 -7.03 3.34 6.43
CA LEU A 26 -6.71 3.93 7.73
C LEU A 26 -5.54 4.93 7.64
N ILE A 27 -4.55 4.61 6.80
CA ILE A 27 -3.43 5.51 6.51
C ILE A 27 -3.96 6.79 5.85
N LEU A 28 -4.84 6.68 4.85
CA LEU A 28 -5.40 7.85 4.17
C LEU A 28 -6.21 8.75 5.09
N ILE A 29 -6.98 8.19 6.02
CA ILE A 29 -7.67 8.99 7.04
C ILE A 29 -6.66 9.75 7.89
N SER A 30 -5.62 9.06 8.36
CA SER A 30 -4.57 9.65 9.21
C SER A 30 -3.81 10.75 8.46
N THR A 31 -3.46 10.51 7.20
CA THR A 31 -2.83 11.50 6.30
C THR A 31 -3.75 12.71 6.08
N ALA A 32 -5.05 12.49 5.84
CA ALA A 32 -5.99 13.59 5.64
C ALA A 32 -6.10 14.48 6.89
N LEU A 33 -6.22 13.87 8.06
CA LEU A 33 -6.27 14.59 9.34
C LEU A 33 -4.96 15.32 9.63
N GLY A 34 -3.82 14.66 9.38
CA GLY A 34 -2.50 15.27 9.55
C GLY A 34 -2.28 16.48 8.64
N PHE A 35 -2.71 16.38 7.38
CA PHE A 35 -2.65 17.49 6.43
C PHE A 35 -3.52 18.66 6.89
N TYR A 36 -4.76 18.38 7.31
CA TYR A 36 -5.70 19.40 7.78
C TYR A 36 -5.16 20.12 9.03
N LEU A 37 -4.68 19.37 10.03
CA LEU A 37 -4.18 19.94 11.27
C LEU A 37 -2.85 20.69 11.07
N GLY A 38 -1.97 20.20 10.20
CA GLY A 38 -0.68 20.84 9.93
C GLY A 38 -0.77 22.11 9.08
N GLY A 39 -1.87 22.30 8.34
CA GLY A 39 -2.11 23.45 7.47
C GLY A 39 -3.15 24.45 7.98
N ASP A 40 -3.64 24.30 9.22
CA ASP A 40 -4.78 25.04 9.77
C ASP A 40 -6.01 25.00 8.83
N GLY A 41 -6.24 23.85 8.22
CA GLY A 41 -7.25 23.61 7.18
C GLY A 41 -6.67 23.11 5.86
N ILE A 42 -7.51 23.03 4.84
CA ILE A 42 -7.09 22.67 3.46
C ILE A 42 -7.02 23.95 2.65
N GLN A 43 -5.81 24.48 2.49
CA GLN A 43 -5.59 25.68 1.67
C GLN A 43 -5.42 25.36 0.19
N ASP A 44 -4.83 24.21 -0.14
CA ASP A 44 -4.58 23.76 -1.50
C ASP A 44 -5.16 22.35 -1.69
N TYR A 45 -6.33 22.29 -2.31
CA TYR A 45 -7.02 21.02 -2.59
C TYR A 45 -6.25 20.12 -3.56
N VAL A 46 -5.46 20.70 -4.47
CA VAL A 46 -4.66 19.92 -5.43
C VAL A 46 -3.54 19.21 -4.69
N LYS A 47 -2.79 19.94 -3.84
CA LYS A 47 -1.76 19.32 -2.98
C LYS A 47 -2.35 18.30 -2.03
N PHE A 48 -3.54 18.57 -1.47
CA PHE A 48 -4.23 17.61 -0.60
C PHE A 48 -4.53 16.29 -1.33
N LEU A 49 -5.13 16.37 -2.52
CA LEU A 49 -5.43 15.17 -3.32
C LEU A 49 -4.17 14.43 -3.77
N ILE A 50 -3.12 15.15 -4.16
CA ILE A 50 -1.84 14.53 -4.54
C ILE A 50 -1.18 13.87 -3.32
N THR A 51 -1.27 14.47 -2.14
CA THR A 51 -0.75 13.88 -0.90
C THR A 51 -1.47 12.57 -0.59
N LEU A 52 -2.80 12.56 -0.66
CA LEU A 52 -3.58 11.33 -0.47
C LEU A 52 -3.26 10.26 -1.52
N LEU A 53 -3.16 10.63 -2.80
CA LEU A 53 -2.83 9.70 -3.86
C LEU A 53 -1.41 9.12 -3.69
N GLY A 54 -0.43 9.97 -3.40
CA GLY A 54 0.95 9.57 -3.15
C GLY A 54 1.05 8.63 -1.95
N SER A 55 0.41 8.97 -0.82
CA SER A 55 0.35 8.10 0.37
C SER A 55 -0.37 6.79 0.08
N CYS A 56 -1.45 6.80 -0.71
CA CYS A 56 -2.17 5.59 -1.13
C CYS A 56 -1.24 4.63 -1.88
N LEU A 57 -0.48 5.16 -2.86
CA LEU A 57 0.43 4.38 -3.69
C LEU A 57 1.60 3.82 -2.87
N VAL A 58 2.22 4.64 -2.03
CA VAL A 58 3.33 4.18 -1.16
C VAL A 58 2.86 3.11 -0.19
N SER A 59 1.73 3.33 0.48
CA SER A 59 1.09 2.35 1.39
C SER A 59 0.76 1.03 0.68
N SER A 60 0.18 1.13 -0.51
CA SER A 60 -0.18 -0.04 -1.32
C SER A 60 1.05 -0.83 -1.76
N GLY A 61 2.10 -0.13 -2.18
CA GLY A 61 3.38 -0.74 -2.56
C GLY A 61 4.06 -1.41 -1.37
N ALA A 62 4.11 -0.75 -0.20
CA ALA A 62 4.62 -1.33 1.04
C ALA A 62 3.83 -2.58 1.46
N GLY A 63 2.50 -2.56 1.31
CA GLY A 63 1.65 -3.73 1.56
C GLY A 63 2.00 -4.92 0.67
N ALA A 64 2.21 -4.67 -0.63
CA ALA A 64 2.58 -5.70 -1.60
C ALA A 64 3.98 -6.27 -1.32
N LEU A 65 4.95 -5.40 -1.02
CA LEU A 65 6.30 -5.81 -0.62
C LEU A 65 6.30 -6.60 0.70
N ASN A 66 5.42 -6.26 1.63
CA ASN A 66 5.28 -7.02 2.87
C ASN A 66 4.76 -8.44 2.62
N HIS A 67 3.78 -8.60 1.72
CA HIS A 67 3.32 -9.95 1.31
C HIS A 67 4.42 -10.73 0.58
N PHE A 68 5.25 -10.06 -0.23
CA PHE A 68 6.42 -10.69 -0.85
C PHE A 68 7.43 -11.18 0.19
N ALA A 69 7.77 -10.34 1.17
CA ALA A 69 8.71 -10.70 2.25
C ALA A 69 8.20 -11.83 3.15
N GLU A 70 6.88 -11.90 3.38
CA GLU A 70 6.24 -12.93 4.21
C GLU A 70 5.97 -14.25 3.47
N MET A 71 6.19 -14.32 2.15
CA MET A 71 5.74 -15.43 1.29
C MET A 71 6.13 -16.82 1.81
N GLU A 72 7.40 -17.02 2.16
CA GLU A 72 7.92 -18.32 2.63
C GLU A 72 7.29 -18.72 3.98
N SER A 73 7.15 -17.73 4.88
CA SER A 73 6.53 -17.95 6.19
C SER A 73 5.04 -18.24 6.07
N ASP A 74 4.36 -17.55 5.15
CA ASP A 74 2.93 -17.75 4.89
C ASP A 74 2.63 -19.15 4.37
N TRP A 75 3.56 -19.78 3.63
CA TRP A 75 3.46 -21.17 3.18
C TRP A 75 3.35 -22.17 4.33
N LEU A 76 3.97 -21.86 5.48
CA LEU A 76 4.02 -22.74 6.66
C LEU A 76 2.86 -22.50 7.63
N MET A 77 2.05 -21.46 7.43
CA MET A 77 1.00 -21.03 8.35
C MET A 77 -0.41 -21.39 7.85
N GLU A 78 -1.16 -22.21 8.60
CA GLU A 78 -2.56 -22.57 8.29
C GLU A 78 -3.47 -21.36 8.02
N ARG A 79 -3.20 -20.23 8.69
CA ARG A 79 -3.98 -19.00 8.58
C ARG A 79 -3.71 -18.23 7.27
N THR A 80 -2.49 -18.26 6.75
CA THR A 80 -2.05 -17.37 5.65
C THR A 80 -1.58 -18.10 4.39
N LYS A 81 -1.48 -19.43 4.41
CA LYS A 81 -1.19 -20.28 3.24
C LYS A 81 -2.15 -20.11 2.04
N LYS A 82 -3.32 -19.50 2.26
CA LYS A 82 -4.32 -19.21 1.21
C LYS A 82 -4.16 -17.82 0.58
N ARG A 83 -3.16 -17.04 0.98
CA ARG A 83 -2.85 -15.74 0.38
C ARG A 83 -2.43 -15.90 -1.09
N PRO A 84 -2.48 -14.83 -1.90
CA PRO A 84 -2.24 -14.93 -3.34
C PRO A 84 -0.83 -15.36 -3.77
N LEU A 85 0.21 -15.02 -3.00
CA LEU A 85 1.58 -15.45 -3.32
C LEU A 85 1.83 -16.93 -2.99
N PRO A 86 1.54 -17.43 -1.76
CA PRO A 86 1.73 -18.85 -1.46
C PRO A 86 0.96 -19.80 -2.38
N THR A 87 -0.20 -19.38 -2.86
CA THR A 87 -1.05 -20.19 -3.75
C THR A 87 -0.57 -20.22 -5.20
N GLY A 88 0.45 -19.41 -5.56
CA GLY A 88 0.97 -19.32 -6.92
C GLY A 88 0.08 -18.57 -7.91
N LEU A 89 -0.95 -17.86 -7.43
CA LEU A 89 -1.84 -17.03 -8.26
C LEU A 89 -1.10 -15.83 -8.88
N ILE A 90 -0.06 -15.34 -8.19
CA ILE A 90 0.84 -14.30 -8.69
C ILE A 90 2.28 -14.80 -8.51
N GLU A 91 3.09 -14.64 -9.54
CA GLU A 91 4.51 -14.91 -9.48
C GLU A 91 5.21 -13.93 -8.51
N PRO A 92 6.10 -14.40 -7.61
CA PRO A 92 6.69 -13.57 -6.57
C PRO A 92 7.41 -12.33 -7.12
N ASP A 93 8.12 -12.48 -8.24
CA ASP A 93 8.82 -11.36 -8.89
C ASP A 93 7.86 -10.28 -9.40
N ASN A 94 6.68 -10.66 -9.91
CA ASN A 94 5.67 -9.70 -10.33
C ASN A 94 5.11 -8.91 -9.13
N ALA A 95 4.89 -9.58 -7.99
CA ALA A 95 4.46 -8.89 -6.76
C ALA A 95 5.53 -7.90 -6.25
N ARG A 96 6.82 -8.29 -6.34
CA ARG A 96 7.95 -7.42 -5.97
C ARG A 96 8.05 -6.20 -6.89
N ILE A 97 8.01 -6.40 -8.21
CA ILE A 97 8.10 -5.31 -9.19
C ILE A 97 6.90 -4.37 -9.05
N PHE A 98 5.70 -4.92 -8.86
CA PHE A 98 4.49 -4.14 -8.61
C PHE A 98 4.60 -3.29 -7.35
N GLY A 99 5.03 -3.90 -6.24
CA GLY A 99 5.23 -3.19 -4.97
C GLY A 99 6.26 -2.06 -5.08
N LEU A 100 7.43 -2.35 -5.65
CA LEU A 100 8.47 -1.33 -5.89
C LEU A 100 7.97 -0.22 -6.82
N GLY A 101 7.27 -0.56 -7.89
CA GLY A 101 6.71 0.40 -8.84
C GLY A 101 5.73 1.36 -8.16
N LEU A 102 4.78 0.84 -7.39
CA LEU A 102 3.82 1.67 -6.64
C LEU A 102 4.51 2.59 -5.64
N THR A 103 5.47 2.06 -4.87
CA THR A 103 6.22 2.84 -3.88
C THR A 103 7.02 3.95 -4.53
N LEU A 104 7.74 3.67 -5.63
CA LEU A 104 8.55 4.68 -6.34
C LEU A 104 7.69 5.73 -7.02
N ILE A 105 6.59 5.34 -7.67
CA ILE A 105 5.66 6.28 -8.31
C ILE A 105 5.00 7.18 -7.26
N GLY A 106 4.54 6.60 -6.15
CA GLY A 106 3.93 7.35 -5.05
C GLY A 106 4.91 8.33 -4.40
N ALA A 107 6.14 7.88 -4.12
CA ALA A 107 7.20 8.73 -3.59
C ALA A 107 7.57 9.86 -4.58
N GLY A 108 7.70 9.55 -5.87
CA GLY A 108 7.95 10.55 -6.91
C GLY A 108 6.85 11.63 -6.96
N LEU A 109 5.58 11.22 -6.89
CA LEU A 109 4.46 12.16 -6.80
C LEU A 109 4.58 13.09 -5.60
N LEU A 110 4.89 12.55 -4.41
CA LEU A 110 5.07 13.36 -3.21
C LEU A 110 6.28 14.31 -3.33
N TYR A 111 7.38 13.83 -3.90
CA TYR A 111 8.61 14.61 -4.05
C TYR A 111 8.42 15.84 -4.93
N TYR A 112 7.83 15.67 -6.11
CA TYR A 112 7.71 16.74 -7.11
C TYR A 112 6.55 17.70 -6.83
N TYR A 113 5.43 17.21 -6.29
CA TYR A 113 4.20 18.00 -6.19
C TYR A 113 3.84 18.42 -4.75
N VAL A 114 4.43 17.78 -3.73
CA VAL A 114 4.18 18.12 -2.32
C VAL A 114 5.42 18.74 -1.70
N ASN A 115 6.45 17.95 -1.43
CA ASN A 115 7.81 18.37 -1.08
C ASN A 115 8.73 17.14 -0.85
N PRO A 116 10.07 17.33 -0.87
CA PRO A 116 11.03 16.25 -0.60
C PRO A 116 10.92 15.59 0.78
N LEU A 117 10.63 16.37 1.83
CA LEU A 117 10.55 15.86 3.20
C LEU A 117 9.43 14.83 3.34
N THR A 118 8.24 15.12 2.82
CA THR A 118 7.08 14.21 2.82
C THR A 118 7.40 12.94 2.05
N SER A 119 8.09 13.03 0.91
CA SER A 119 8.50 11.85 0.15
C SER A 119 9.48 10.96 0.93
N VAL A 120 10.49 11.55 1.59
CA VAL A 120 11.47 10.78 2.35
C VAL A 120 10.80 10.11 3.55
N LEU A 121 9.95 10.85 4.28
CA LEU A 121 9.18 10.28 5.39
C LEU A 121 8.33 9.10 4.94
N ALA A 122 7.62 9.22 3.81
CA ALA A 122 6.80 8.13 3.30
C ALA A 122 7.59 6.86 2.94
N LEU A 123 8.87 6.98 2.57
CA LEU A 123 9.72 5.83 2.20
C LEU A 123 10.33 5.10 3.40
N ILE A 124 10.51 5.79 4.53
CA ILE A 124 11.20 5.24 5.71
C ILE A 124 10.25 4.74 6.80
N THR A 125 8.95 5.05 6.70
CA THR A 125 7.91 4.64 7.65
C THR A 125 7.18 3.40 7.16
#